data_AF-A0A670I731-F1
#
_entry.id   AF-A0A670I731-F1
#
_cell.length_a   1.000
_cell.length_b   1.000
_cell.length_c   1.000
_cell.angle_alpha   90.00
_cell.angle_beta   90.00
_cell.angle_gamma   90.00
#
_symmetry.space_group_name_H-M   'P 1'
#
loop_
_entity.id
_entity.type
_entity.pdbx_description
1 polymer ?
#
loop_
_entity_poly.entity_id
_entity_poly.type
_entity_poly.pdbx_seq_one_letter_code
_entity_poly.pdbx_strand_id
1 'polypeptide(L)'
;MIVAQLLQTALNQTCKNYQIEVIAVINDSVGTLLSCHSEKEPCEVGLVIDAGTNCGYVEELQHIAGLEHGAGCMCINTEWSSFGKLGELNDITTEFDLQMDKQSMDRGKNMFEKLVGSIYLCDTIRVTLATLAEKGDIFSGVLTPTLLTKGKMELQDIVDIIDEKVGLANTKNFLVRLGMVASNQDCFNVQQICQAVYVRSAKLCAAGLAGVLTHIRISQGLPHLKIIVAVDGDMYKSRPQYGQILQETLKSLAPDCTVTFATSEHGCVFGAARVAAATLRLKHQQEGVAQVLAPFRLSMSDMDTLRTMMRQEMEKGLSKETHSTSHRPHVAHLRPPFA
;
A
#
# COMPACT_ATOMS: atom_id res chain seq x y z
N MET A 1 11.37 1.18 8.32
CA MET A 1 12.23 2.14 9.08
C MET A 1 13.55 2.47 8.37
N ILE A 2 14.14 1.56 7.58
CA ILE A 2 15.43 1.79 6.88
C ILE A 2 15.35 2.94 5.85
N VAL A 3 14.31 2.99 5.01
CA VAL A 3 14.22 4.01 3.93
C VAL A 3 14.08 5.44 4.47
N ALA A 4 13.30 5.66 5.54
CA ALA A 4 13.15 6.99 6.15
C ALA A 4 14.48 7.54 6.67
N GLN A 5 15.29 6.68 7.32
CA GLN A 5 16.60 7.05 7.84
C GLN A 5 17.60 7.34 6.71
N LEU A 6 17.58 6.54 5.64
CA LEU A 6 18.41 6.77 4.45
C LEU A 6 18.06 8.12 3.80
N LEU A 7 16.77 8.41 3.62
CA LEU A 7 16.32 9.69 3.08
C LEU A 7 16.70 10.86 4.00
N GLN A 8 16.47 10.73 5.31
CA GLN A 8 16.85 11.77 6.28
C GLN A 8 18.37 12.05 6.24
N THR A 9 19.17 10.99 6.12
CA THR A 9 20.64 11.11 6.01
C THR A 9 21.04 11.87 4.75
N ALA A 10 20.44 11.52 3.59
CA ALA A 10 20.70 12.21 2.33
C ALA A 10 20.27 13.69 2.39
N LEU A 11 19.09 13.98 2.96
CA LEU A 11 18.59 15.35 3.14
C LEU A 11 19.53 16.18 4.01
N ASN A 12 20.01 15.63 5.13
CA ASN A 12 20.96 16.33 6.00
C ASN A 12 22.29 16.62 5.30
N GLN A 13 22.73 15.75 4.38
CA GLN A 13 23.97 15.92 3.64
C GLN A 13 23.84 16.93 2.49
N THR A 14 22.74 16.89 1.74
CA THR A 14 22.54 17.67 0.51
C THR A 14 21.83 19.00 0.76
N CYS A 15 20.88 19.05 1.69
CA CYS A 15 20.01 20.20 1.95
C CYS A 15 20.41 20.97 3.22
N LYS A 16 21.70 21.22 3.43
CA LYS A 16 22.25 21.82 4.68
C LYS A 16 21.63 23.16 5.10
N ASN A 17 21.04 23.90 4.15
CA ASN A 17 20.40 25.19 4.39
C ASN A 17 18.90 25.07 4.73
N TYR A 18 18.34 23.87 4.72
CA TYR A 18 16.92 23.60 4.99
C TYR A 18 16.79 22.61 6.15
N GLN A 19 15.82 22.85 7.02
CA GLN A 19 15.40 21.87 8.02
C GLN A 19 14.26 21.05 7.43
N ILE A 20 14.59 19.83 6.97
CA ILE A 20 13.63 18.88 6.41
C ILE A 20 13.62 17.66 7.32
N GLU A 21 12.46 17.34 7.88
CA GLU A 21 12.25 16.16 8.73
C GLU A 21 11.32 15.16 8.05
N VAL A 22 11.77 13.91 7.93
CA VAL A 22 10.94 12.81 7.46
C VAL A 22 10.09 12.29 8.61
N ILE A 23 8.86 12.77 8.70
CA ILE A 23 7.96 12.50 9.83
C ILE A 23 7.10 11.24 9.65
N ALA A 24 6.82 10.81 8.42
CA ALA A 24 6.02 9.62 8.14
C ALA A 24 6.42 8.99 6.81
N VAL A 25 6.23 7.67 6.72
CA VAL A 25 6.30 6.92 5.47
C VAL A 25 5.01 6.15 5.34
N ILE A 26 4.33 6.30 4.20
CA ILE A 26 3.07 5.63 3.93
C ILE A 26 3.13 4.92 2.58
N ASN A 27 2.37 3.84 2.46
CA ASN A 27 2.12 3.24 1.17
C ASN A 27 1.09 4.08 0.39
N ASP A 28 1.20 4.09 -0.92
CA ASP A 28 0.34 4.83 -1.85
C ASP A 28 -1.15 4.42 -1.78
N SER A 29 -1.46 3.13 -1.60
CA SER A 29 -2.85 2.67 -1.39
C SER A 29 -3.45 3.22 -0.09
N VAL A 30 -2.66 3.26 0.99
CA VAL A 30 -3.07 3.90 2.26
C VAL A 30 -3.19 5.41 2.09
N GLY A 31 -2.29 6.05 1.35
CA GLY A 31 -2.40 7.46 1.02
C GLY A 31 -3.65 7.78 0.20
N THR A 32 -4.01 6.90 -0.74
CA THR A 32 -5.22 7.01 -1.57
C THR A 32 -6.48 6.83 -0.73
N LEU A 33 -6.50 5.84 0.18
CA LEU A 33 -7.58 5.68 1.15
C LEU A 33 -7.79 6.97 1.96
N LEU A 34 -6.69 7.51 2.50
CA LEU A 34 -6.73 8.67 3.40
C LEU A 34 -6.96 10.00 2.66
N SER A 35 -6.83 10.06 1.33
CA SER A 35 -7.16 11.26 0.57
C SER A 35 -8.67 11.44 0.40
N CYS A 36 -9.44 10.35 0.50
CA CYS A 36 -10.88 10.38 0.36
C CYS A 36 -11.57 10.47 1.73
N HIS A 37 -12.65 11.25 1.78
CA HIS A 37 -13.55 11.31 2.93
C HIS A 37 -14.97 11.58 2.44
N SER A 38 -15.94 10.93 3.08
CA SER A 38 -17.35 11.10 2.80
C SER A 38 -18.13 11.03 4.10
N GLU A 39 -19.11 11.91 4.25
CA GLU A 39 -20.06 11.88 5.38
C GLU A 39 -21.20 10.88 5.17
N LYS A 40 -21.45 10.46 3.91
CA LYS A 40 -22.60 9.62 3.56
C LYS A 40 -22.32 8.12 3.70
N GLU A 41 -21.12 7.70 3.31
CA GLU A 41 -20.69 6.30 3.24
C GLU A 41 -19.24 6.21 3.70
N PRO A 42 -18.87 5.14 4.42
CA PRO A 42 -17.50 4.96 4.87
C PRO A 42 -16.57 4.75 3.65
N CYS A 43 -15.45 5.47 3.65
CA CYS A 43 -14.35 5.21 2.72
C CYS A 43 -13.27 4.42 3.47
N GLU A 44 -13.29 3.11 3.29
CA GLU A 44 -12.47 2.17 4.07
C GLU A 44 -11.50 1.35 3.21
N VAL A 45 -11.47 1.58 1.89
CA VAL A 45 -10.53 0.93 0.96
C VAL A 45 -9.87 1.96 0.06
N GLY A 46 -8.55 1.85 -0.09
CA GLY A 46 -7.75 2.53 -1.09
C GLY A 46 -7.16 1.53 -2.08
N LEU A 47 -7.39 1.78 -3.37
CA LEU A 47 -7.02 0.92 -4.47
C LEU A 47 -6.10 1.67 -5.43
N VAL A 48 -4.97 1.07 -5.77
CA VAL A 48 -4.04 1.59 -6.79
C VAL A 48 -4.05 0.65 -7.98
N ILE A 49 -4.31 1.20 -9.17
CA ILE A 49 -4.26 0.51 -10.45
C ILE A 49 -3.44 1.36 -11.42
N ASP A 50 -2.15 1.11 -11.47
CA ASP A 50 -1.17 1.90 -12.19
C ASP A 50 -0.13 0.98 -12.85
N ALA A 51 1.15 1.38 -12.91
CA ALA A 51 2.27 0.51 -13.24
C ALA A 51 2.23 -0.80 -12.44
N GLY A 52 2.00 -0.69 -11.14
CA GLY A 52 1.70 -1.82 -10.25
C GLY A 52 0.23 -1.83 -9.84
N THR A 53 -0.10 -2.70 -8.89
CA THR A 53 -1.40 -2.66 -8.23
C THR A 53 -1.29 -3.03 -6.76
N ASN A 54 -1.97 -2.28 -5.90
CA ASN A 54 -2.05 -2.57 -4.48
C ASN A 54 -3.39 -2.16 -3.88
N CYS A 55 -3.70 -2.73 -2.72
CA CYS A 55 -4.90 -2.41 -1.96
C CYS A 55 -4.55 -2.21 -0.49
N GLY A 56 -5.08 -1.14 0.09
CA GLY A 56 -5.07 -0.89 1.53
C GLY A 56 -6.50 -0.76 2.03
N TYR A 57 -6.76 -1.19 3.26
CA TYR A 57 -8.09 -1.07 3.86
C TYR A 57 -8.02 -0.80 5.37
N VAL A 58 -9.14 -0.39 5.96
CA VAL A 58 -9.27 -0.20 7.41
C VAL A 58 -9.66 -1.52 8.07
N GLU A 59 -8.84 -1.98 9.03
CA GLU A 59 -9.10 -3.17 9.83
C GLU A 59 -9.25 -2.82 11.31
N GLU A 60 -10.09 -3.57 12.02
CA GLU A 60 -10.24 -3.44 13.46
C GLU A 60 -9.04 -4.04 14.19
N LEU A 61 -8.55 -3.36 15.24
CA LEU A 61 -7.35 -3.80 15.96
C LEU A 61 -7.48 -5.23 16.53
N GLN A 62 -8.70 -5.64 16.89
CA GLN A 62 -8.98 -6.99 17.40
C GLN A 62 -8.69 -8.12 16.40
N HIS A 63 -8.68 -7.82 15.10
CA HIS A 63 -8.35 -8.78 14.04
C HIS A 63 -6.86 -8.77 13.67
N ILE A 64 -6.07 -7.87 14.24
CA ILE A 64 -4.64 -7.73 13.93
C ILE A 64 -3.83 -8.45 15.00
N ALA A 65 -3.12 -9.51 14.59
CA ALA A 65 -2.26 -10.29 15.47
C ALA A 65 -1.25 -9.39 16.23
N GLY A 66 -1.19 -9.55 17.56
CA GLY A 66 -0.38 -8.75 18.47
C GLY A 66 -1.03 -7.46 18.96
N LEU A 67 -2.20 -7.08 18.45
CA LEU A 67 -2.97 -5.89 18.84
C LEU A 67 -4.39 -6.22 19.31
N GLU A 68 -4.66 -7.49 19.67
CA GLU A 68 -6.01 -8.03 19.87
C GLU A 68 -6.78 -7.35 21.02
N HIS A 69 -6.07 -6.73 21.97
CA HIS A 69 -6.64 -6.04 23.12
C HIS A 69 -6.84 -4.53 22.88
N GLY A 70 -6.52 -4.06 21.67
CA GLY A 70 -6.65 -2.65 21.28
C GLY A 70 -8.09 -2.29 20.89
N ALA A 71 -8.52 -1.09 21.24
CA ALA A 71 -9.75 -0.51 20.72
C ALA A 71 -9.45 0.42 19.54
N GLY A 72 -10.22 0.31 18.46
CA GLY A 72 -10.11 1.16 17.28
C GLY A 72 -9.74 0.39 16.01
N CYS A 73 -9.20 1.11 15.04
CA CYS A 73 -8.85 0.56 13.73
C CYS A 73 -7.46 1.01 13.27
N MET A 74 -6.92 0.31 12.28
CA MET A 74 -5.65 0.59 11.63
C MET A 74 -5.76 0.32 10.13
N CYS A 75 -5.10 1.15 9.32
CA CYS A 75 -4.97 0.85 7.90
C CYS A 75 -4.01 -0.33 7.70
N ILE A 76 -4.47 -1.38 7.04
CA ILE A 76 -3.67 -2.52 6.59
C ILE A 76 -3.34 -2.32 5.12
N ASN A 77 -2.05 -2.39 4.81
CA ASN A 77 -1.56 -2.58 3.45
C ASN A 77 -1.51 -4.08 3.16
N THR A 78 -2.26 -4.53 2.16
CA THR A 78 -2.37 -5.96 1.85
C THR A 78 -1.12 -6.53 1.18
N GLU A 79 -0.36 -5.70 0.45
CA GLU A 79 0.72 -6.16 -0.44
C GLU A 79 0.27 -7.34 -1.32
N TRP A 80 -0.96 -7.24 -1.85
CA TRP A 80 -1.61 -8.32 -2.61
C TRP A 80 -0.89 -8.64 -3.92
N SER A 81 0.09 -7.83 -4.31
CA SER A 81 0.96 -8.03 -5.46
C SER A 81 1.61 -9.41 -5.40
N SER A 82 1.98 -9.83 -4.19
CA SER A 82 2.61 -11.11 -3.87
C SER A 82 1.69 -12.34 -3.92
N PHE A 83 0.37 -12.15 -4.11
CA PHE A 83 -0.56 -13.26 -4.26
C PHE A 83 -0.19 -14.15 -5.46
N GLY A 84 -0.31 -15.47 -5.28
CA GLY A 84 0.15 -16.48 -6.25
C GLY A 84 1.54 -17.05 -5.96
N LYS A 85 2.24 -16.60 -4.91
CA LYS A 85 3.58 -17.08 -4.55
C LYS A 85 3.64 -18.58 -4.22
N LEU A 86 2.55 -19.16 -3.70
CA LEU A 86 2.47 -20.59 -3.39
C LEU A 86 1.81 -21.39 -4.54
N GLY A 87 1.60 -20.75 -5.70
CA GLY A 87 1.00 -21.36 -6.87
C GLY A 87 -0.51 -21.21 -6.95
N GLU A 88 -1.13 -20.35 -6.13
CA GLU A 88 -2.57 -20.10 -6.09
C GLU A 88 -3.13 -19.56 -7.41
N LEU A 89 -2.26 -19.05 -8.30
CA LEU A 89 -2.63 -18.48 -9.60
C LEU A 89 -2.17 -19.36 -10.78
N ASN A 90 -1.61 -20.55 -10.54
CA ASN A 90 -1.00 -21.36 -11.60
C ASN A 90 -2.00 -21.84 -12.66
N ASP A 91 -3.25 -22.03 -12.27
CA ASP A 91 -4.34 -22.48 -13.14
C ASP A 91 -4.82 -21.38 -14.12
N ILE A 92 -4.66 -20.11 -13.75
CA ILE A 92 -5.01 -18.96 -14.60
C ILE A 92 -3.81 -18.32 -15.31
N THR A 93 -2.59 -18.63 -14.88
CA THR A 93 -1.36 -18.07 -15.45
C THR A 93 -1.05 -18.73 -16.79
N THR A 94 -0.91 -17.93 -17.85
CA THR A 94 -0.68 -18.43 -19.21
C THR A 94 0.81 -18.56 -19.55
N GLU A 95 1.12 -19.21 -20.68
CA GLU A 95 2.49 -19.27 -21.18
C GLU A 95 3.09 -17.87 -21.44
N PHE A 96 2.27 -16.90 -21.83
CA PHE A 96 2.70 -15.54 -22.10
C PHE A 96 3.06 -14.80 -20.81
N ASP A 97 2.30 -15.02 -19.75
CA ASP A 97 2.57 -14.46 -18.42
C ASP A 97 3.90 -15.00 -17.86
N LEU A 98 4.13 -16.31 -18.00
CA LEU A 98 5.39 -16.94 -17.59
C LEU A 98 6.58 -16.46 -18.42
N GLN A 99 6.40 -16.25 -19.73
CA GLN A 99 7.46 -15.70 -20.58
C GLN A 99 7.78 -14.24 -20.23
N MET A 100 6.76 -13.43 -19.96
CA MET A 100 6.92 -12.05 -19.49
C MET A 100 7.64 -12.01 -18.13
N ASP A 101 7.21 -12.84 -17.18
CA ASP A 101 7.82 -12.97 -15.85
C ASP A 101 9.31 -13.36 -15.93
N LYS A 102 9.68 -14.33 -16.77
CA LYS A 102 11.08 -14.72 -16.99
C LYS A 102 11.96 -13.55 -17.44
N GLN A 103 11.38 -12.56 -18.09
CA GLN A 103 12.12 -11.39 -18.55
C GLN A 103 12.01 -10.20 -17.56
N SER A 104 11.22 -10.29 -16.49
CA SER A 104 11.11 -9.24 -15.48
C SER A 104 12.30 -9.25 -14.51
N MET A 105 12.47 -8.17 -13.75
CA MET A 105 13.53 -8.04 -12.74
C MET A 105 13.29 -8.94 -11.52
N ASP A 106 12.04 -9.18 -11.20
CA ASP A 106 11.52 -9.85 -10.02
C ASP A 106 10.90 -11.22 -10.37
N ARG A 107 11.62 -12.02 -11.15
CA ARG A 107 11.17 -13.34 -11.65
C ARG A 107 10.56 -14.21 -10.55
N GLY A 108 9.40 -14.81 -10.83
CA GLY A 108 8.67 -15.68 -9.91
C GLY A 108 8.10 -14.98 -8.68
N LYS A 109 8.08 -13.64 -8.66
CA LYS A 109 7.48 -12.82 -7.60
C LYS A 109 6.37 -11.95 -8.17
N ASN A 110 5.52 -11.44 -7.30
CA ASN A 110 4.51 -10.44 -7.62
C ASN A 110 3.59 -10.84 -8.79
N MET A 111 3.22 -12.13 -8.87
CA MET A 111 2.49 -12.66 -10.02
C MET A 111 1.11 -12.02 -10.19
N PHE A 112 0.41 -11.74 -9.10
CA PHE A 112 -0.86 -11.01 -9.19
C PHE A 112 -0.69 -9.61 -9.77
N GLU A 113 0.31 -8.87 -9.32
CA GLU A 113 0.62 -7.56 -9.90
C GLU A 113 0.99 -7.65 -11.38
N LYS A 114 1.75 -8.67 -11.77
CA LYS A 114 2.11 -8.93 -13.18
C LYS A 114 0.93 -9.20 -14.09
N LEU A 115 -0.15 -9.78 -13.55
CA LEU A 115 -1.36 -10.04 -14.32
C LEU A 115 -2.25 -8.81 -14.48
N VAL A 116 -2.07 -7.80 -13.62
CA VAL A 116 -2.96 -6.62 -13.51
C VAL A 116 -2.28 -5.32 -13.94
N GLY A 117 -1.10 -4.99 -13.41
CA GLY A 117 -0.43 -3.70 -13.56
C GLY A 117 -0.06 -3.34 -15.00
N SER A 118 -0.06 -2.05 -15.31
CA SER A 118 0.00 -1.54 -16.68
C SER A 118 1.31 -1.86 -17.40
N ILE A 119 2.46 -1.78 -16.70
CA ILE A 119 3.76 -2.09 -17.30
C ILE A 119 3.87 -3.56 -17.71
N TYR A 120 3.28 -4.44 -16.89
CA TYR A 120 3.31 -5.88 -17.11
C TYR A 120 2.27 -6.30 -18.14
N LEU A 121 1.11 -5.63 -18.17
CA LEU A 121 0.13 -5.78 -19.24
C LEU A 121 0.75 -5.46 -20.61
N CYS A 122 1.46 -4.34 -20.74
CA CYS A 122 2.10 -3.95 -21.99
C CYS A 122 3.14 -5.00 -22.42
N ASP A 123 3.97 -5.47 -21.47
CA ASP A 123 4.99 -6.47 -21.77
C ASP A 123 4.38 -7.85 -22.08
N THR A 124 3.25 -8.21 -21.44
CA THR A 124 2.50 -9.43 -21.74
C THR A 124 1.95 -9.40 -23.16
N ILE A 125 1.35 -8.28 -23.59
CA ILE A 125 0.88 -8.11 -24.97
C ILE A 125 2.05 -8.22 -25.94
N ARG A 126 3.16 -7.51 -25.68
CA ARG A 126 4.36 -7.57 -26.52
C ARG A 126 4.88 -9.01 -26.67
N VAL A 127 4.99 -9.76 -25.57
CA VAL A 127 5.42 -11.16 -25.58
C VAL A 127 4.43 -12.01 -26.37
N THR A 128 3.12 -11.86 -26.16
CA THR A 128 2.09 -12.56 -26.94
C THR A 128 2.23 -12.31 -28.43
N LEU A 129 2.39 -11.06 -28.84
CA LEU A 129 2.58 -10.70 -30.25
C LEU A 129 3.88 -11.30 -30.82
N ALA A 130 4.98 -11.24 -30.09
CA ALA A 130 6.24 -11.84 -30.53
C ALA A 130 6.14 -13.37 -30.66
N THR A 131 5.52 -14.05 -29.69
CA THR A 131 5.34 -15.51 -29.74
C THR A 131 4.44 -15.94 -30.89
N LEU A 132 3.34 -15.23 -31.16
CA LEU A 132 2.44 -15.55 -32.27
C LEU A 132 3.10 -15.24 -33.63
N ALA A 133 3.90 -14.17 -33.70
CA ALA A 133 4.68 -13.85 -34.89
C ALA A 133 5.73 -14.94 -35.15
N GLU A 134 6.46 -15.40 -34.13
CA GLU A 134 7.43 -16.49 -34.26
C GLU A 134 6.80 -17.80 -34.76
N LYS A 135 5.57 -18.09 -34.35
CA LYS A 135 4.78 -19.23 -34.85
C LYS A 135 4.23 -19.04 -36.27
N GLY A 136 4.28 -17.82 -36.81
CA GLY A 136 3.73 -17.48 -38.13
C GLY A 136 2.23 -17.20 -38.13
N ASP A 137 1.59 -17.13 -36.96
CA ASP A 137 0.13 -16.94 -36.81
C ASP A 137 -0.30 -15.50 -37.12
N ILE A 138 0.60 -14.54 -36.91
CA ILE A 138 0.41 -13.12 -37.23
C ILE A 138 1.64 -12.57 -37.94
N PHE A 139 1.45 -11.44 -38.63
CA PHE A 139 2.52 -10.70 -39.32
C PHE A 139 3.33 -11.53 -40.32
N SER A 140 2.77 -12.63 -40.83
CA SER A 140 3.46 -13.56 -41.75
C SER A 140 4.82 -14.04 -41.25
N GLY A 141 5.00 -14.20 -39.93
CA GLY A 141 6.28 -14.66 -39.36
C GLY A 141 7.29 -13.55 -39.05
N VAL A 142 6.99 -12.29 -39.31
CA VAL A 142 7.95 -11.19 -39.21
C VAL A 142 8.10 -10.73 -37.76
N LEU A 143 9.34 -10.77 -37.26
CA LEU A 143 9.74 -10.17 -35.98
C LEU A 143 10.60 -8.92 -36.24
N THR A 144 10.26 -7.79 -35.60
CA THR A 144 11.09 -6.58 -35.65
C THR A 144 11.89 -6.40 -34.36
N PRO A 145 13.10 -5.80 -34.41
CA PRO A 145 13.86 -5.48 -33.21
C PRO A 145 13.06 -4.62 -32.20
N THR A 146 12.20 -3.73 -32.70
CA THR A 146 11.34 -2.89 -31.87
C THR A 146 10.30 -3.71 -31.10
N LEU A 147 9.65 -4.69 -31.73
CA LEU A 147 8.70 -5.60 -31.06
C LEU A 147 9.40 -6.45 -29.99
N LEU A 148 10.65 -6.84 -30.22
CA LEU A 148 11.42 -7.63 -29.26
C LEU A 148 11.98 -6.81 -28.10
N THR A 149 11.97 -5.48 -28.20
CA THR A 149 12.54 -4.58 -27.19
C THR A 149 11.49 -4.20 -26.13
N LYS A 150 11.81 -4.44 -24.85
CA LYS A 150 10.97 -4.04 -23.72
C LYS A 150 10.79 -2.52 -23.63
N GLY A 151 9.61 -2.09 -23.17
CA GLY A 151 9.30 -0.68 -22.95
C GLY A 151 9.07 0.13 -24.22
N LYS A 152 8.92 -0.51 -25.40
CA LYS A 152 8.53 0.15 -26.66
C LYS A 152 7.01 0.24 -26.88
N MET A 153 6.26 -0.43 -26.03
CA MET A 153 4.79 -0.40 -25.98
C MET A 153 4.40 0.22 -24.64
N GLU A 154 3.62 1.29 -24.70
CA GLU A 154 3.17 2.04 -23.53
C GLU A 154 1.68 1.85 -23.31
N LEU A 155 1.19 2.18 -22.11
CA LEU A 155 -0.24 2.06 -21.78
C LEU A 155 -1.13 2.84 -22.77
N GLN A 156 -0.68 4.02 -23.22
CA GLN A 156 -1.44 4.84 -24.17
C GLN A 156 -1.66 4.12 -25.51
N ASP A 157 -0.69 3.31 -25.97
CA ASP A 157 -0.86 2.52 -27.19
C ASP A 157 -2.01 1.53 -27.03
N ILE A 158 -2.09 0.86 -25.88
CA ILE A 158 -3.15 -0.11 -25.60
C ILE A 158 -4.50 0.61 -25.57
N VAL A 159 -4.58 1.74 -24.87
CA VAL A 159 -5.77 2.58 -24.74
C VAL A 159 -6.29 3.02 -26.12
N ASP A 160 -5.39 3.43 -27.01
CA ASP A 160 -5.72 3.86 -28.36
C ASP A 160 -6.16 2.69 -29.24
N ILE A 161 -5.53 1.52 -29.09
CA ILE A 161 -5.86 0.29 -29.84
C ILE A 161 -7.23 -0.25 -29.47
N ILE A 162 -7.58 -0.25 -28.18
CA ILE A 162 -8.88 -0.80 -27.70
C ILE A 162 -10.06 0.16 -27.92
N ASP A 163 -9.84 1.31 -28.55
CA ASP A 163 -10.94 2.21 -28.89
C ASP A 163 -11.89 1.59 -29.91
N GLU A 164 -13.19 1.56 -29.60
CA GLU A 164 -14.21 0.91 -30.43
C GLU A 164 -14.44 1.61 -31.77
N LYS A 165 -14.14 2.91 -31.87
CA LYS A 165 -14.42 3.72 -33.06
C LYS A 165 -13.21 3.82 -33.98
N VAL A 166 -12.03 4.07 -33.41
CA VAL A 166 -10.80 4.36 -34.17
C VAL A 166 -9.67 3.37 -33.92
N GLY A 167 -9.89 2.34 -33.09
CA GLY A 167 -8.85 1.43 -32.64
C GLY A 167 -8.13 0.66 -33.75
N LEU A 168 -8.81 0.27 -34.84
CA LEU A 168 -8.14 -0.37 -35.99
C LEU A 168 -7.16 0.57 -36.71
N ALA A 169 -7.51 1.85 -36.84
CA ALA A 169 -6.63 2.85 -37.45
C ALA A 169 -5.42 3.14 -36.54
N ASN A 170 -5.65 3.25 -35.23
CA ASN A 170 -4.59 3.40 -34.23
C ASN A 170 -3.67 2.18 -34.20
N THR A 171 -4.23 0.98 -34.32
CA THR A 171 -3.45 -0.27 -34.40
C THR A 171 -2.55 -0.28 -35.62
N LYS A 172 -3.05 0.16 -36.78
CA LYS A 172 -2.22 0.26 -37.98
C LYS A 172 -1.06 1.24 -37.79
N ASN A 173 -1.30 2.41 -37.21
CA ASN A 173 -0.26 3.39 -36.93
C ASN A 173 0.77 2.85 -35.92
N PHE A 174 0.30 2.18 -34.87
CA PHE A 174 1.13 1.50 -33.88
C PHE A 174 2.05 0.46 -34.53
N LEU A 175 1.51 -0.42 -35.37
CA LEU A 175 2.30 -1.46 -36.05
C LEU A 175 3.32 -0.88 -37.03
N VAL A 176 2.98 0.19 -37.75
CA VAL A 176 3.95 0.92 -38.60
C VAL A 176 5.09 1.49 -37.75
N ARG A 177 4.81 2.04 -36.57
CA ARG A 177 5.83 2.54 -35.65
C ARG A 177 6.75 1.43 -35.12
N LEU A 178 6.24 0.20 -35.01
CA LEU A 178 7.05 -0.99 -34.71
C LEU A 178 7.88 -1.48 -35.91
N GLY A 179 7.79 -0.82 -37.07
CA GLY A 179 8.46 -1.23 -38.30
C GLY A 179 7.78 -2.39 -39.03
N MET A 180 6.50 -2.63 -38.73
CA MET A 180 5.74 -3.74 -39.30
C MET A 180 4.87 -3.28 -40.49
N VAL A 181 4.78 -4.13 -41.50
CA VAL A 181 3.78 -4.01 -42.58
C VAL A 181 2.67 -5.00 -42.26
N ALA A 182 1.63 -4.52 -41.59
CA ALA A 182 0.54 -5.35 -41.08
C ALA A 182 -0.68 -5.33 -42.01
N SER A 183 -1.31 -6.50 -42.17
CA SER A 183 -2.60 -6.62 -42.85
C SER A 183 -3.74 -6.07 -41.98
N ASN A 184 -4.94 -5.90 -42.57
CA ASN A 184 -6.13 -5.56 -41.80
C ASN A 184 -6.47 -6.66 -40.77
N GLN A 185 -6.20 -7.93 -41.10
CA GLN A 185 -6.42 -9.05 -40.18
C GLN A 185 -5.45 -9.00 -39.00
N ASP A 186 -4.19 -8.65 -39.24
CA ASP A 186 -3.21 -8.45 -38.17
C ASP A 186 -3.65 -7.33 -37.22
N CYS A 187 -4.15 -6.22 -37.77
CA CYS A 187 -4.67 -5.11 -36.97
C CYS A 187 -5.85 -5.56 -36.09
N PHE A 188 -6.77 -6.34 -36.65
CA PHE A 188 -7.88 -6.90 -35.89
C PHE A 188 -7.39 -7.84 -34.78
N ASN A 189 -6.48 -8.77 -35.08
CA ASN A 189 -5.93 -9.71 -34.10
C ASN A 189 -5.23 -8.98 -32.95
N VAL A 190 -4.41 -7.98 -33.26
CA VAL A 190 -3.71 -7.15 -32.25
C VAL A 190 -4.72 -6.43 -31.35
N GLN A 191 -5.77 -5.84 -31.93
CA GLN A 191 -6.80 -5.19 -31.14
C GLN A 191 -7.50 -6.16 -30.19
N GLN A 192 -7.84 -7.37 -30.66
CA GLN A 192 -8.47 -8.39 -29.81
C GLN A 192 -7.55 -8.87 -28.68
N ILE A 193 -6.26 -9.04 -28.95
CA ILE A 193 -5.26 -9.41 -27.93
C ILE A 193 -5.18 -8.30 -26.87
N CYS A 194 -5.06 -7.05 -27.30
CA CYS A 194 -4.99 -5.90 -26.39
C CYS A 194 -6.26 -5.82 -25.51
N GLN A 195 -7.44 -5.97 -26.12
CA GLN A 195 -8.71 -5.98 -25.40
C GLN A 195 -8.77 -7.12 -24.38
N ALA A 196 -8.36 -8.34 -24.76
CA ALA A 196 -8.42 -9.50 -23.89
C ALA A 196 -7.56 -9.33 -22.64
N VAL A 197 -6.31 -8.86 -22.80
CA VAL A 197 -5.39 -8.64 -21.66
C VAL A 197 -5.87 -7.46 -20.79
N TYR A 198 -6.40 -6.39 -21.39
CA TYR A 198 -6.96 -5.24 -20.66
C TYR A 198 -8.19 -5.62 -19.83
N VAL A 199 -9.12 -6.37 -20.41
CA VAL A 199 -10.30 -6.89 -19.70
C VAL A 199 -9.89 -7.87 -18.60
N ARG A 200 -8.90 -8.74 -18.84
CA ARG A 200 -8.36 -9.66 -17.82
C ARG A 200 -7.84 -8.89 -16.61
N SER A 201 -7.03 -7.86 -16.83
CA SER A 201 -6.49 -7.02 -15.75
C SER A 201 -7.61 -6.45 -14.87
N ALA A 202 -8.63 -5.82 -15.47
CA ALA A 202 -9.76 -5.27 -14.74
C ALA A 202 -10.53 -6.34 -13.94
N LYS A 203 -10.76 -7.51 -14.54
CA LYS A 203 -11.47 -8.62 -13.88
C LYS A 203 -10.70 -9.21 -12.70
N LEU A 204 -9.39 -9.38 -12.84
CA LEU A 204 -8.54 -9.88 -11.76
C LEU A 204 -8.43 -8.86 -10.61
N CYS A 205 -8.31 -7.57 -10.93
CA CYS A 205 -8.38 -6.52 -9.92
C CYS A 205 -9.71 -6.53 -9.16
N ALA A 206 -10.84 -6.69 -9.88
CA ALA A 206 -12.16 -6.85 -9.25
C ALA A 206 -12.21 -8.08 -8.34
N ALA A 207 -11.62 -9.21 -8.74
CA ALA A 207 -11.59 -10.42 -7.91
C ALA A 207 -10.79 -10.22 -6.61
N GLY A 208 -9.62 -9.58 -6.69
CA GLY A 208 -8.84 -9.21 -5.51
C GLY A 208 -9.63 -8.30 -4.56
N LEU A 209 -10.25 -7.25 -5.12
CA LEU A 209 -11.07 -6.31 -4.35
C LEU A 209 -12.31 -6.99 -3.74
N ALA A 210 -12.96 -7.92 -4.46
CA ALA A 210 -14.07 -8.70 -3.93
C ALA A 210 -13.68 -9.48 -2.65
N GLY A 211 -12.46 -10.04 -2.62
CA GLY A 211 -11.92 -10.69 -1.43
C GLY A 211 -11.81 -9.75 -0.23
N VAL A 212 -11.24 -8.56 -0.43
CA VAL A 212 -11.11 -7.53 0.62
C VAL A 212 -12.48 -7.05 1.11
N LEU A 213 -13.41 -6.77 0.19
CA LEU A 213 -14.76 -6.29 0.55
C LEU A 213 -15.57 -7.36 1.29
N THR A 214 -15.45 -8.62 0.86
CA THR A 214 -16.11 -9.74 1.53
C THR A 214 -15.56 -9.93 2.95
N HIS A 215 -14.25 -9.79 3.12
CA HIS A 215 -13.59 -9.82 4.42
C HIS A 215 -14.11 -8.71 5.34
N ILE A 216 -14.11 -7.45 4.90
CA ILE A 216 -14.63 -6.30 5.66
C ILE A 216 -16.10 -6.54 6.08
N ARG A 217 -16.93 -7.00 5.15
CA ARG A 217 -18.35 -7.27 5.43
C ARG A 217 -18.50 -8.32 6.53
N ILE A 218 -17.77 -9.44 6.43
CA ILE A 218 -17.86 -10.56 7.37
C ILE A 218 -17.28 -10.16 8.73
N SER A 219 -16.14 -9.46 8.77
CA SER A 219 -15.49 -9.06 10.01
C SER A 219 -16.33 -8.08 10.81
N GLN A 220 -17.06 -7.18 10.14
CA GLN A 220 -18.02 -6.26 10.75
C GLN A 220 -19.40 -6.91 11.04
N GLY A 221 -19.59 -8.19 10.70
CA GLY A 221 -20.86 -8.90 10.92
C GLY A 221 -22.04 -8.34 10.12
N LEU A 222 -21.78 -7.71 8.97
CA LEU A 222 -22.80 -7.05 8.17
C LEU A 222 -23.45 -8.02 7.18
N PRO A 223 -24.78 -8.01 7.02
CA PRO A 223 -25.43 -8.76 5.94
C PRO A 223 -25.11 -8.16 4.56
N HIS A 224 -25.04 -6.83 4.49
CA HIS A 224 -24.78 -6.06 3.27
C HIS A 224 -23.81 -4.92 3.58
N LEU A 225 -22.77 -4.75 2.77
CA LEU A 225 -21.77 -3.69 2.92
C LEU A 225 -22.05 -2.57 1.91
N LYS A 226 -22.08 -1.31 2.38
CA LYS A 226 -22.11 -0.13 1.51
C LYS A 226 -20.88 0.72 1.78
N ILE A 227 -20.05 0.91 0.76
CA ILE A 227 -18.68 1.39 0.96
C ILE A 227 -18.17 2.18 -0.24
N ILE A 228 -17.35 3.19 0.05
CA ILE A 228 -16.57 3.92 -0.95
C ILE A 228 -15.18 3.30 -1.04
N VAL A 229 -14.75 3.04 -2.28
CA VAL A 229 -13.38 2.64 -2.60
C VAL A 229 -12.71 3.84 -3.27
N ALA A 230 -11.70 4.41 -2.60
CA ALA A 230 -10.85 5.43 -3.20
C ALA A 230 -9.91 4.78 -4.21
N VAL A 231 -9.89 5.26 -5.45
CA VAL A 231 -9.06 4.69 -6.53
C VAL A 231 -8.09 5.74 -7.05
N ASP A 232 -6.85 5.31 -7.25
CA ASP A 232 -5.80 6.07 -7.92
C ASP A 232 -5.07 5.21 -8.96
N GLY A 233 -4.31 5.87 -9.84
CA GLY A 233 -3.49 5.25 -10.86
C GLY A 233 -3.95 5.51 -12.29
N ASP A 234 -2.98 5.61 -13.19
CA ASP A 234 -3.19 6.01 -14.57
C ASP A 234 -3.96 4.97 -15.37
N MET A 235 -3.82 3.68 -15.03
CA MET A 235 -4.53 2.61 -15.71
C MET A 235 -6.04 2.68 -15.49
N TYR A 236 -6.48 2.93 -14.24
CA TYR A 236 -7.90 3.13 -13.96
C TYR A 236 -8.45 4.40 -14.64
N LYS A 237 -7.67 5.49 -14.64
CA LYS A 237 -8.07 6.77 -15.23
C LYS A 237 -8.00 6.79 -16.76
N SER A 238 -7.32 5.80 -17.36
CA SER A 238 -7.06 5.76 -18.81
C SER A 238 -8.32 5.77 -19.66
N ARG A 239 -9.34 4.99 -19.29
CA ARG A 239 -10.66 4.97 -19.95
C ARG A 239 -11.78 4.64 -18.95
N PRO A 240 -12.99 5.21 -19.12
CA PRO A 240 -14.15 4.85 -18.30
C PRO A 240 -14.48 3.34 -18.30
N GLN A 241 -14.16 2.65 -19.40
CA GLN A 241 -14.42 1.22 -19.57
C GLN A 241 -13.72 0.34 -18.53
N TYR A 242 -12.53 0.72 -18.05
CA TYR A 242 -11.83 -0.06 -17.02
C TYR A 242 -12.66 -0.11 -15.73
N GLY A 243 -13.14 1.05 -15.28
CA GLY A 243 -14.01 1.17 -14.11
C GLY A 243 -15.36 0.47 -14.30
N GLN A 244 -15.92 0.48 -15.52
CA GLN A 244 -17.15 -0.27 -15.83
C GLN A 244 -16.96 -1.78 -15.69
N ILE A 245 -15.90 -2.35 -16.29
CA ILE A 245 -15.59 -3.78 -16.18
C ILE A 245 -15.35 -4.16 -14.71
N LEU A 246 -14.60 -3.34 -13.99
CA LEU A 246 -14.31 -3.53 -12.56
C LEU A 246 -15.63 -3.59 -11.76
N GLN A 247 -16.53 -2.63 -11.96
CA GLN A 247 -17.81 -2.54 -11.26
C GLN A 247 -18.77 -3.67 -11.62
N GLU A 248 -18.88 -4.04 -12.90
CA GLU A 248 -19.73 -5.16 -13.34
C GLU A 248 -19.24 -6.50 -12.79
N THR A 249 -17.92 -6.71 -12.79
CA THR A 249 -17.30 -7.92 -12.26
C THR A 249 -17.51 -8.02 -10.75
N LEU A 250 -17.35 -6.91 -10.02
CA LEU A 250 -17.61 -6.88 -8.57
C LEU A 250 -19.05 -7.20 -8.21
N LYS A 251 -20.03 -6.68 -8.97
CA LYS A 251 -21.45 -7.01 -8.73
C LYS A 251 -21.72 -8.51 -8.82
N SER A 252 -20.98 -9.22 -9.67
CA SER A 252 -21.08 -10.67 -9.80
C SER A 252 -20.37 -11.41 -8.65
N LEU A 253 -19.17 -10.96 -8.28
CA LEU A 253 -18.32 -11.66 -7.30
C LEU A 253 -18.66 -11.36 -5.84
N ALA A 254 -19.17 -10.16 -5.55
CA ALA A 254 -19.54 -9.70 -4.20
C ALA A 254 -20.91 -8.99 -4.25
N PRO A 255 -22.01 -9.71 -4.55
CA PRO A 255 -23.34 -9.11 -4.71
C PRO A 255 -23.88 -8.44 -3.45
N ASP A 256 -23.41 -8.88 -2.27
CA ASP A 256 -23.76 -8.31 -0.95
C ASP A 256 -22.95 -7.04 -0.62
N CYS A 257 -22.20 -6.50 -1.58
CA CYS A 257 -21.40 -5.29 -1.43
C CYS A 257 -21.82 -4.23 -2.47
N THR A 258 -22.33 -3.10 -2.03
CA THR A 258 -22.56 -1.91 -2.87
C THR A 258 -21.34 -1.00 -2.80
N VAL A 259 -20.61 -0.94 -3.91
CA VAL A 259 -19.36 -0.20 -4.03
C VAL A 259 -19.56 1.07 -4.84
N THR A 260 -19.11 2.20 -4.28
CA THR A 260 -18.97 3.47 -4.99
C THR A 260 -17.49 3.76 -5.19
N PHE A 261 -17.03 3.90 -6.43
CA PHE A 261 -15.65 4.27 -6.71
C PHE A 261 -15.49 5.80 -6.69
N ALA A 262 -14.51 6.29 -5.93
CA ALA A 262 -14.16 7.70 -5.87
C ALA A 262 -12.72 7.89 -6.35
N THR A 263 -12.52 8.67 -7.41
CA THR A 263 -11.17 9.02 -7.86
C THR A 263 -10.57 10.09 -6.96
N SER A 264 -9.32 9.91 -6.54
CA SER A 264 -8.59 10.95 -5.81
C SER A 264 -8.06 12.02 -6.78
N GLU A 265 -8.55 13.27 -6.69
CA GLU A 265 -8.08 14.39 -7.52
C GLU A 265 -6.60 14.73 -7.27
N HIS A 266 -6.12 14.52 -6.05
CA HIS A 266 -4.75 14.82 -5.62
C HIS A 266 -3.96 13.58 -5.19
N GLY A 267 -4.45 12.41 -5.58
CA GLY A 267 -3.83 11.11 -5.34
C GLY A 267 -3.48 10.84 -3.88
N CYS A 268 -2.43 10.05 -3.67
CA CYS A 268 -1.92 9.68 -2.35
C CYS A 268 -1.29 10.85 -1.56
N VAL A 269 -0.96 11.98 -2.22
CA VAL A 269 -0.27 13.12 -1.61
C VAL A 269 -1.12 13.79 -0.53
N PHE A 270 -2.42 13.93 -0.76
CA PHE A 270 -3.33 14.49 0.26
C PHE A 270 -3.45 13.59 1.49
N GLY A 271 -3.49 12.27 1.29
CA GLY A 271 -3.43 11.31 2.39
C GLY A 271 -2.12 11.42 3.17
N ALA A 272 -0.97 11.55 2.48
CA ALA A 272 0.32 11.78 3.10
C ALA A 272 0.34 13.04 3.97
N ALA A 273 -0.23 14.14 3.48
CA ALA A 273 -0.34 15.39 4.23
C ALA A 273 -1.20 15.25 5.49
N ARG A 274 -2.33 14.49 5.42
CA ARG A 274 -3.17 14.21 6.60
C ARG A 274 -2.43 13.37 7.64
N VAL A 275 -1.70 12.34 7.21
CA VAL A 275 -0.86 11.52 8.11
C VAL A 275 0.24 12.37 8.74
N ALA A 276 0.94 13.18 7.94
CA ALA A 276 1.94 14.12 8.43
C ALA A 276 1.38 15.05 9.52
N ALA A 277 0.21 15.67 9.29
CA ALA A 277 -0.44 16.54 10.26
C ALA A 277 -0.81 15.80 11.56
N ALA A 278 -1.36 14.58 11.45
CA ALA A 278 -1.68 13.76 12.61
C ALA A 278 -0.43 13.36 13.40
N THR A 279 0.65 12.97 12.73
CA THR A 279 1.92 12.61 13.35
C THR A 279 2.56 13.79 14.07
N LEU A 280 2.57 14.98 13.45
CA LEU A 280 3.07 16.20 14.10
C LEU A 280 2.29 16.54 15.37
N ARG A 281 0.95 16.43 15.32
CA ARG A 281 0.11 16.65 16.49
C ARG A 281 0.43 15.67 17.62
N LEU A 282 0.61 14.38 17.30
CA LEU A 282 0.98 13.36 18.28
C LEU A 282 2.39 13.61 18.85
N LYS A 283 3.35 14.00 18.01
CA LYS A 283 4.71 14.34 18.43
C LYS A 283 4.70 15.50 19.43
N HIS A 284 4.00 16.60 19.11
CA HIS A 284 3.87 17.74 20.02
C HIS A 284 3.19 17.34 21.35
N GLN A 285 2.18 16.47 21.30
CA GLN A 285 1.54 15.96 22.52
C GLN A 285 2.50 15.13 23.37
N GLN A 286 3.29 14.25 22.75
CA GLN A 286 4.31 13.44 23.43
C GLN A 286 5.41 14.30 24.03
N GLU A 287 5.88 15.33 23.33
CA GLU A 287 6.86 16.31 23.82
C GLU A 287 6.33 17.08 25.03
N GLY A 288 5.07 17.53 24.98
CA GLY A 288 4.42 18.18 26.12
C GLY A 288 4.32 17.27 27.34
N VAL A 289 3.90 16.01 27.15
CA VAL A 289 3.87 15.01 28.23
C VAL A 289 5.28 14.74 28.77
N ALA A 290 6.28 14.59 27.89
CA ALA A 290 7.65 14.36 28.30
C ALA A 290 8.21 15.55 29.11
N GLN A 291 7.87 16.78 28.76
CA GLN A 291 8.27 17.97 29.49
C GLN A 291 7.64 18.04 30.90
N VAL A 292 6.36 17.67 31.03
CA VAL A 292 5.67 17.58 32.33
C VAL A 292 6.27 16.46 33.20
N LEU A 293 6.68 15.34 32.59
CA LEU A 293 7.27 14.21 33.29
C LEU A 293 8.78 14.36 33.54
N ALA A 294 9.46 15.27 32.85
CA ALA A 294 10.91 15.44 32.94
C ALA A 294 11.43 15.68 34.37
N PRO A 295 10.79 16.52 35.22
CA PRO A 295 11.21 16.71 36.60
C PRO A 295 11.13 15.46 37.48
N PHE A 296 10.33 14.46 37.09
CA PHE A 296 10.20 13.19 37.82
C PHE A 296 11.25 12.14 37.39
N ARG A 297 12.04 12.42 36.35
CA ARG A 297 13.14 11.54 35.94
C ARG A 297 14.37 11.82 36.80
N LEU A 298 14.63 10.92 37.75
CA LEU A 298 15.85 10.93 38.55
C LEU A 298 16.98 10.23 37.80
N SER A 299 18.11 10.94 37.61
CA SER A 299 19.34 10.33 37.14
C SER A 299 19.99 9.47 38.23
N MET A 300 20.98 8.64 37.87
CA MET A 300 21.77 7.90 38.86
C MET A 300 22.47 8.83 39.86
N SER A 301 22.91 10.01 39.41
CA SER A 301 23.49 11.04 40.29
C SER A 301 22.48 11.62 41.28
N ASP A 302 21.23 11.82 40.84
CA ASP A 302 20.16 12.32 41.71
C ASP A 302 19.80 11.26 42.76
N MET A 303 19.78 9.98 42.37
CA MET A 303 19.56 8.85 43.27
C MET A 303 20.66 8.71 44.33
N ASP A 304 21.93 8.86 43.95
CA ASP A 304 23.07 8.83 44.89
C ASP A 304 23.02 10.02 45.86
N THR A 305 22.60 11.18 45.37
CA THR A 305 22.39 12.38 46.20
C THR A 305 21.28 12.14 47.21
N LEU A 306 20.13 11.63 46.76
CA LEU A 306 19.00 11.23 47.61
C LEU A 306 19.41 10.22 48.68
N ARG A 307 20.16 9.17 48.29
CA ARG A 307 20.67 8.15 49.23
C ARG A 307 21.56 8.77 50.31
N THR A 308 22.43 9.71 49.90
CA THR A 308 23.33 10.40 50.82
C THR A 308 22.56 11.29 51.79
N MET A 309 21.58 12.05 51.30
CA MET A 309 20.71 12.87 52.13
C MET A 309 19.90 12.03 53.13
N MET A 310 19.31 10.92 52.69
CA MET A 310 18.57 10.01 53.57
C MET A 310 19.48 9.44 54.67
N ARG A 311 20.70 9.04 54.32
CA ARG A 311 21.67 8.55 55.30
C ARG A 311 22.02 9.62 56.33
N GLN A 312 22.29 10.85 55.89
CA GLN A 312 22.59 11.97 56.78
C GLN A 312 21.43 12.28 57.74
N GLU A 313 20.18 12.26 57.26
CA GLU A 313 19.01 12.48 58.12
C GLU A 313 18.78 11.33 59.11
N MET A 314 19.03 10.08 58.71
CA MET A 314 19.01 8.94 59.65
C MET A 314 20.08 9.08 60.74
N GLU A 315 21.29 9.46 60.38
CA GLU A 315 22.39 9.70 61.33
C GLU A 315 22.04 10.85 62.30
N LYS A 316 21.44 11.95 61.81
CA LYS A 316 20.96 13.06 62.66
C LYS A 316 19.83 12.63 63.62
N GLY A 317 18.92 11.76 63.17
CA GLY A 317 17.81 11.24 63.97
C GLY A 317 18.24 10.30 65.10
N LEU A 318 19.32 9.56 64.89
CA LEU A 318 19.86 8.60 65.87
C LEU A 318 20.87 9.22 66.85
N SER A 319 21.45 10.38 66.52
CA SER A 319 22.42 11.07 67.36
C SER A 319 21.78 11.82 68.53
N LYS A 320 22.28 11.60 69.75
CA LYS A 320 21.80 12.26 70.98
C LYS A 320 21.88 13.80 70.94
N GLU A 321 22.82 14.36 70.16
CA GLU A 321 23.05 15.80 70.08
C GLU A 321 22.08 16.52 69.13
N THR A 322 21.60 15.84 68.08
CA THR A 322 20.71 16.40 67.04
C THR A 322 19.30 15.83 67.06
N HIS A 323 18.99 14.94 68.02
CA HIS A 323 17.67 14.31 68.18
C HIS A 323 16.55 15.30 68.55
N SER A 324 16.84 16.45 69.14
CA SER A 324 15.82 17.43 69.57
C SER A 324 15.13 18.15 68.41
N THR A 325 15.73 18.15 67.22
CA THR A 325 15.25 18.86 66.02
C THR A 325 14.83 17.93 64.88
N SER A 326 14.86 16.60 65.07
CA SER A 326 14.54 15.60 64.04
C SER A 326 13.23 14.85 64.32
N HIS A 327 12.60 14.31 63.27
CA HIS A 327 11.33 13.57 63.37
C HIS A 327 11.52 12.24 64.13
N ARG A 328 10.68 12.00 65.15
CA ARG A 328 10.78 10.83 66.05
C ARG A 328 10.58 9.50 65.30
N PRO A 329 11.42 8.48 65.55
CA PRO A 329 11.11 7.12 65.16
C PRO A 329 9.98 6.56 66.05
N HIS A 330 9.01 5.87 65.45
CA HIS A 330 8.06 5.05 66.18
C HIS A 330 8.79 3.80 66.68
N VAL A 331 8.94 3.65 68.00
CA VAL A 331 9.56 2.46 68.59
C VAL A 331 8.53 1.33 68.61
N ALA A 332 8.52 0.51 67.57
CA ALA A 332 7.90 -0.82 67.62
C ALA A 332 9.00 -1.83 68.01
N HIS A 333 8.97 -2.29 69.25
CA HIS A 333 9.83 -3.40 69.67
C HIS A 333 9.26 -4.71 69.11
N LEU A 334 10.07 -5.37 68.27
CA LEU A 334 9.95 -6.76 67.80
C LEU A 334 8.83 -7.04 66.77
N ARG A 335 9.21 -7.51 65.57
CA ARG A 335 8.29 -8.29 64.71
C ARG A 335 7.89 -9.54 65.49
N PRO A 336 6.60 -9.93 65.54
CA PRO A 336 6.21 -11.17 66.19
C PRO A 336 6.92 -12.35 65.51
N PRO A 337 7.39 -13.35 66.28
CA PRO A 337 7.95 -14.55 65.69
C PRO A 337 6.85 -15.23 64.86
N PHE A 338 7.17 -15.58 63.62
CA PHE A 338 6.29 -16.37 62.77
C PHE A 338 5.88 -17.64 63.51
N ALA A 339 4.58 -17.83 63.69
CA ALA A 339 3.95 -19.09 64.07
C ALA A 339 3.33 -19.71 62.82
#